data_AF-A0A520A9I1-F1
#
_entry.id   AF-A0A520A9I1-F1
#
_cell.length_a   1.000
_cell.length_b   1.000
_cell.length_c   1.000
_cell.angle_alpha   90.00
_cell.angle_beta   90.00
_cell.angle_gamma   90.00
#
_symmetry.space_group_name_H-M   'P 1'
#
loop_
_entity.id
_entity.type
_entity.pdbx_description
1 polymer ?
#
loop_
_entity_poly.entity_id
_entity_poly.type
_entity_poly.pdbx_seq_one_letter_code
_entity_poly.pdbx_strand_id
1 'polypeptide(L)'
;MQSWEQWIEENKDNIEHVAGYEEQFVSTILRHIPEITPDDLSAQYQFTDFKGKNRYIDFIIKNEAKGYLLPIELDGFWKVKTYGDFSDMLDRQNALVAKFGVLLRYTNAQMKYEAPKIMTDIKRALKLQSEHKGLEEFNKNTKEQVIQELK
;
A
#
# COMPACT_ATOMS: atom_id res chain seq x y z
N MET A 1 -14.36 -2.13 -15.79
CA MET A 1 -13.67 -2.50 -14.55
C MET A 1 -12.85 -3.73 -14.88
N GLN A 2 -11.54 -3.64 -14.70
CA GLN A 2 -10.61 -4.75 -14.96
C GLN A 2 -10.87 -5.90 -13.98
N SER A 3 -10.66 -7.16 -14.41
CA SER A 3 -10.67 -8.31 -13.48
C SER A 3 -9.30 -8.50 -12.81
N TRP A 4 -9.27 -9.21 -11.68
CA TRP A 4 -8.00 -9.50 -10.99
C TRP A 4 -7.05 -10.36 -11.86
N GLU A 5 -7.61 -11.26 -12.67
CA GLU A 5 -6.85 -12.10 -13.60
C GLU A 5 -6.22 -11.27 -14.72
N GLN A 6 -6.97 -10.30 -15.26
CA GLN A 6 -6.43 -9.36 -16.25
C GLN A 6 -5.31 -8.51 -15.65
N TRP A 7 -5.50 -8.02 -14.42
CA TRP A 7 -4.48 -7.23 -13.73
C TRP A 7 -3.21 -8.05 -13.49
N ILE A 8 -3.33 -9.31 -13.07
CA ILE A 8 -2.19 -10.21 -12.85
C ILE A 8 -1.42 -10.43 -14.16
N GLU A 9 -2.12 -10.71 -15.26
CA GLU A 9 -1.48 -10.96 -16.56
C GLU A 9 -0.77 -9.70 -17.07
N GLU A 10 -1.40 -8.53 -16.98
CA GLU A 10 -0.80 -7.26 -17.41
C GLU A 10 0.40 -6.83 -16.55
N ASN A 11 0.40 -7.20 -15.26
CA ASN A 11 1.48 -6.87 -14.33
C ASN A 11 2.49 -7.99 -14.13
N LYS A 12 2.40 -9.07 -14.92
CA LYS A 12 3.18 -10.30 -14.74
C LYS A 12 4.67 -10.00 -14.61
N ASP A 13 5.24 -9.21 -15.52
CA ASP A 13 6.67 -8.83 -15.50
C ASP A 13 7.06 -8.05 -14.23
N ASN A 14 6.13 -7.29 -13.64
CA ASN A 14 6.37 -6.51 -12.41
C ASN A 14 6.22 -7.36 -11.14
N ILE A 15 5.53 -8.50 -11.20
CA ILE A 15 5.30 -9.40 -10.07
C ILE A 15 6.01 -10.75 -10.22
N GLU A 16 6.79 -10.91 -11.30
CA GLU A 16 7.56 -12.11 -11.61
C GLU A 16 8.77 -12.20 -10.67
N HIS A 17 8.52 -12.69 -9.46
CA HIS A 17 9.56 -12.96 -8.47
C HIS A 17 9.87 -14.47 -8.43
N VAL A 18 11.14 -14.83 -8.22
CA VAL A 18 11.68 -16.22 -8.20
C VAL A 18 10.88 -17.23 -7.34
N ALA A 19 10.08 -16.75 -6.39
CA ALA A 19 9.27 -17.58 -5.51
C ALA A 19 7.75 -17.31 -5.58
N GLY A 20 7.28 -16.45 -6.49
CA GLY A 20 5.85 -16.21 -6.76
C GLY A 20 5.07 -15.54 -5.64
N TYR A 21 5.74 -14.91 -4.66
CA TYR A 21 5.08 -14.33 -3.49
C TYR A 21 4.14 -13.17 -3.85
N GLU A 22 4.55 -12.29 -4.76
CA GLU A 22 3.73 -11.13 -5.17
C GLU A 22 2.43 -11.56 -5.86
N GLU A 23 2.50 -12.48 -6.84
CA GLU A 23 1.31 -13.04 -7.48
C GLU A 23 0.40 -13.76 -6.46
N GLN A 24 0.97 -14.54 -5.54
CA GLN A 24 0.21 -15.18 -4.47
C GLN A 24 -0.46 -14.16 -3.56
N PHE A 25 0.21 -13.05 -3.24
CA PHE A 25 -0.35 -11.98 -2.42
C PHE A 25 -1.61 -11.39 -3.07
N VAL A 26 -1.56 -11.12 -4.38
CA VAL A 26 -2.75 -10.65 -5.12
C VAL A 26 -3.85 -11.71 -5.10
N SER A 27 -3.49 -12.95 -5.47
CA SER A 27 -4.43 -14.05 -5.66
C SER A 27 -5.07 -14.59 -4.39
N THR A 28 -4.42 -14.46 -3.24
CA THR A 28 -4.90 -15.07 -1.98
C THR A 28 -5.33 -14.05 -0.93
N ILE A 29 -4.93 -12.78 -1.08
CA ILE A 29 -5.20 -11.72 -0.11
C ILE A 29 -5.92 -10.55 -0.78
N LEU A 30 -5.27 -9.82 -1.69
CA LEU A 30 -5.80 -8.54 -2.19
C LEU A 30 -7.13 -8.71 -2.92
N ARG A 31 -7.27 -9.74 -3.77
CA ARG A 31 -8.51 -9.98 -4.52
C ARG A 31 -9.73 -10.26 -3.64
N HIS A 32 -9.52 -10.61 -2.38
CA HIS A 32 -10.57 -10.96 -1.42
C HIS A 32 -10.95 -9.78 -0.50
N ILE A 33 -10.39 -8.59 -0.73
CA ILE A 33 -10.72 -7.35 -0.01
C ILE A 33 -11.76 -6.58 -0.84
N PRO A 34 -13.06 -6.58 -0.46
CA PRO A 34 -14.13 -5.97 -1.26
C PRO A 34 -14.02 -4.45 -1.38
N GLU A 35 -13.25 -3.80 -0.51
CA GLU A 35 -13.06 -2.35 -0.49
C GLU A 35 -12.20 -1.85 -1.68
N ILE A 36 -11.43 -2.74 -2.32
CA ILE A 36 -10.50 -2.42 -3.41
C ILE A 36 -10.86 -3.15 -4.70
N THR A 37 -10.53 -2.52 -5.82
CA THR A 37 -10.59 -3.12 -7.16
C THR A 37 -9.19 -3.15 -7.78
N PRO A 38 -8.98 -3.87 -8.90
CA PRO A 38 -7.69 -3.86 -9.58
C PRO A 38 -7.22 -2.44 -9.97
N ASP A 39 -8.15 -1.57 -10.36
CA ASP A 39 -7.87 -0.17 -10.69
C ASP A 39 -7.27 0.63 -9.51
N ASP A 40 -7.43 0.16 -8.27
CA ASP A 40 -6.86 0.78 -7.07
C ASP A 40 -5.42 0.34 -6.80
N LEU A 41 -4.92 -0.70 -7.49
CA LEU A 41 -3.66 -1.37 -7.17
C LEU A 41 -2.58 -1.06 -8.21
N SER A 42 -1.39 -0.70 -7.75
CA SER A 42 -0.18 -0.65 -8.58
C SER A 42 0.94 -1.47 -7.96
N ALA A 43 1.63 -2.27 -8.78
CA ALA A 43 2.86 -2.96 -8.40
C ALA A 43 4.10 -2.09 -8.66
N GLN A 44 5.20 -2.38 -7.96
CA GLN A 44 6.52 -1.78 -8.19
C GLN A 44 6.45 -0.24 -8.26
N TYR A 45 5.72 0.38 -7.32
CA TYR A 45 5.50 1.83 -7.34
C TYR A 45 6.79 2.57 -7.01
N GLN A 46 7.28 3.39 -7.95
CA GLN A 46 8.54 4.10 -7.79
C GLN A 46 8.43 5.29 -6.83
N PHE A 47 9.40 5.41 -5.93
CA PHE A 47 9.62 6.62 -5.14
C PHE A 47 11.11 6.89 -4.89
N THR A 48 11.42 8.10 -4.46
CA THR A 48 12.78 8.51 -4.09
C THR A 48 12.91 8.54 -2.57
N ASP A 49 13.94 7.90 -2.03
CA ASP A 49 14.25 7.92 -0.59
C ASP A 49 15.02 9.18 -0.17
N PHE A 50 15.28 9.34 1.13
CA PHE A 50 16.00 10.50 1.68
C PHE A 50 17.44 10.66 1.16
N LYS A 51 18.02 9.60 0.57
CA LYS A 51 19.36 9.60 -0.01
C LYS A 51 19.33 9.85 -1.52
N GLY A 52 18.17 10.18 -2.08
CA GLY A 52 18.00 10.39 -3.52
C GLY A 52 17.97 9.10 -4.33
N LYS A 53 17.90 7.92 -3.69
CA LYS A 53 17.88 6.65 -4.41
C LYS A 53 16.47 6.35 -4.92
N ASN A 54 16.38 5.79 -6.13
CA ASN A 54 15.14 5.22 -6.66
C ASN A 54 14.84 3.89 -5.99
N ARG A 55 13.64 3.76 -5.44
CA ARG A 55 13.11 2.60 -4.74
C ARG A 55 11.75 2.23 -5.32
N TYR A 56 11.36 0.99 -5.15
CA TYR A 56 10.11 0.43 -5.70
C TYR A 56 9.36 -0.29 -4.59
N ILE A 57 8.12 0.11 -4.34
CA ILE A 57 7.23 -0.50 -3.35
C ILE A 57 6.54 -1.69 -4.03
N ASP A 58 6.57 -2.87 -3.39
CA ASP A 58 5.99 -4.08 -3.98
C ASP A 58 4.53 -3.84 -4.42
N PHE A 59 3.70 -3.24 -3.56
CA PHE A 59 2.35 -2.81 -3.89
C PHE A 59 1.95 -1.47 -3.26
N ILE A 60 1.10 -0.72 -3.95
CA ILE A 60 0.38 0.42 -3.37
C ILE A 60 -1.10 0.35 -3.73
N ILE A 61 -1.97 0.50 -2.73
CA ILE A 61 -3.40 0.73 -2.93
C ILE A 61 -3.63 2.25 -2.94
N LYS A 62 -4.03 2.80 -4.07
CA LYS A 62 -4.22 4.24 -4.27
C LYS A 62 -5.56 4.52 -4.95
N ASN A 63 -6.42 5.26 -4.26
CA ASN A 63 -7.67 5.75 -4.80
C ASN A 63 -8.01 7.08 -4.15
N GLU A 64 -7.88 8.18 -4.90
CA GLU A 64 -8.14 9.51 -4.38
C GLU A 64 -9.59 9.69 -3.96
N ALA A 65 -10.56 9.17 -4.72
CA ALA A 65 -11.98 9.28 -4.41
C ALA A 65 -12.33 8.59 -3.08
N LYS A 66 -11.73 7.42 -2.79
CA LYS A 66 -11.91 6.69 -1.53
C LYS A 66 -11.01 7.18 -0.39
N GLY A 67 -10.00 7.99 -0.71
CA GLY A 67 -8.98 8.48 0.24
C GLY A 67 -7.84 7.49 0.50
N TYR A 68 -7.66 6.48 -0.35
CA TYR A 68 -6.66 5.43 -0.15
C TYR A 68 -5.28 5.87 -0.64
N LEU A 69 -4.28 5.64 0.19
CA LEU A 69 -2.86 5.76 -0.15
C LEU A 69 -2.06 4.83 0.77
N LEU A 70 -2.05 3.54 0.48
CA LEU A 70 -1.53 2.51 1.37
C LEU A 70 -0.41 1.71 0.69
N PRO A 71 0.87 2.00 0.99
CA PRO A 71 1.98 1.18 0.54
C PRO A 71 2.09 -0.12 1.36
N ILE A 72 2.46 -1.21 0.68
CA ILE A 72 2.60 -2.55 1.22
C ILE A 72 3.91 -3.18 0.72
N GLU A 73 4.72 -3.71 1.63
CA GLU A 73 6.00 -4.39 1.32
C GLU A 73 5.95 -5.87 1.74
N LEU A 74 6.50 -6.75 0.91
CA LEU A 74 6.63 -8.19 1.14
C LEU A 74 8.09 -8.56 1.40
N ASP A 75 8.39 -8.86 2.66
CA ASP A 75 9.75 -9.01 3.15
C ASP A 75 10.15 -10.48 3.32
N GLY A 76 11.14 -10.90 2.53
CA GLY A 76 11.84 -12.16 2.72
C GLY A 76 13.01 -11.99 3.66
N PHE A 77 13.12 -12.84 4.69
CA PHE A 77 14.25 -12.81 5.63
C PHE A 77 15.62 -12.86 4.93
N TRP A 78 15.71 -13.60 3.82
CA TRP A 78 16.94 -13.72 3.02
C TRP A 78 17.41 -12.40 2.37
N LYS A 79 16.58 -11.34 2.36
CA LYS A 79 16.94 -10.00 1.88
C LYS A 79 17.93 -9.30 2.84
N VAL A 80 17.99 -9.71 4.11
CA VAL A 80 18.88 -9.14 5.13
C VAL A 80 20.01 -10.11 5.43
N LYS A 81 21.20 -9.90 4.85
CA LYS A 81 22.38 -10.76 5.05
C LYS A 81 23.43 -10.12 5.94
N THR A 82 23.40 -8.79 6.02
CA THR A 82 24.36 -7.97 6.76
C THR A 82 23.64 -6.92 7.58
N TYR A 83 24.34 -6.32 8.55
CA TYR A 83 23.84 -5.17 9.29
C TYR A 83 23.62 -3.94 8.40
N GLY A 84 24.36 -3.84 7.29
CA GLY A 84 24.16 -2.82 6.26
C GLY A 84 22.80 -2.96 5.57
N ASP A 85 22.41 -4.18 5.21
CA ASP A 85 21.09 -4.47 4.62
C ASP A 85 19.97 -4.12 5.59
N PHE A 86 20.16 -4.45 6.87
CA PHE A 86 19.21 -4.09 7.93
C PHE A 86 19.08 -2.58 8.07
N SER A 87 20.20 -1.84 8.04
CA SER A 87 20.19 -0.38 8.11
C SER A 87 19.49 0.24 6.89
N ASP A 88 19.75 -0.24 5.67
CA ASP A 88 19.06 0.24 4.45
C ASP A 88 17.54 -0.05 4.51
N MET A 89 17.15 -1.20 5.07
CA MET A 89 15.74 -1.55 5.29
C MET A 89 15.02 -0.58 6.25
N LEU A 90 15.70 -0.16 7.33
CA LEU A 90 15.17 0.82 8.29
C LEU A 90 15.10 2.23 7.68
N ASP A 91 16.12 2.65 6.94
CA ASP A 91 16.12 3.94 6.23
C ASP A 91 14.98 4.01 5.21
N ARG A 92 14.78 2.94 4.45
CA ARG A 92 13.67 2.81 3.49
C ARG A 92 12.32 2.89 4.19
N GLN A 93 12.16 2.23 5.34
CA GLN A 93 10.93 2.33 6.13
C GLN A 93 10.62 3.76 6.53
N ASN A 94 11.60 4.48 7.05
CA ASN A 94 11.42 5.87 7.48
C ASN A 94 11.05 6.77 6.29
N ALA A 95 11.68 6.55 5.13
CA ALA A 95 11.34 7.29 3.91
C ALA A 95 9.90 7.02 3.44
N LEU A 96 9.45 5.77 3.50
CA LEU A 96 8.08 5.39 3.17
C LEU A 96 7.07 6.04 4.12
N VAL A 97 7.27 5.90 5.43
CA VAL A 97 6.34 6.45 6.43
C VAL A 97 6.29 7.98 6.35
N ALA A 98 7.43 8.65 6.16
CA ALA A 98 7.43 10.11 6.01
C ALA A 98 6.69 10.58 4.74
N LYS A 99 6.74 9.78 3.66
CA LYS A 99 6.11 10.15 2.39
C LYS A 99 4.62 9.80 2.32
N PHE A 100 4.22 8.68 2.90
CA PHE A 100 2.87 8.10 2.75
C PHE A 100 2.07 8.06 4.06
N GLY A 101 2.67 8.38 5.20
CA GLY A 101 2.05 8.41 6.53
C GLY A 101 1.85 7.03 7.17
N VAL A 102 1.53 6.01 6.37
CA VAL A 102 1.35 4.63 6.81
C VAL A 102 2.16 3.68 5.92
N LEU A 103 2.57 2.54 6.48
CA LEU A 103 3.20 1.45 5.77
C LEU A 103 2.79 0.13 6.41
N LEU A 104 2.36 -0.84 5.59
CA LEU A 104 2.19 -2.22 6.03
C LEU A 104 3.33 -3.06 5.47
N ARG A 105 3.92 -3.91 6.31
CA ARG A 105 5.00 -4.82 5.90
C ARG A 105 4.67 -6.22 6.40
N TYR A 106 4.81 -7.21 5.53
CA TYR A 106 4.54 -8.59 5.87
C TYR A 106 5.70 -9.48 5.49
N THR A 107 6.05 -10.39 6.38
CA THR A 107 7.00 -11.45 6.03
C THR A 107 6.34 -12.49 5.13
N ASN A 108 7.12 -13.18 4.31
CA ASN A 108 6.60 -14.29 3.50
C ASN A 108 5.98 -15.41 4.35
N ALA A 109 6.42 -15.57 5.60
CA ALA A 109 5.80 -16.49 6.55
C ALA A 109 4.37 -16.03 6.92
N GLN A 110 4.18 -14.75 7.24
CA GLN A 110 2.85 -14.21 7.54
C GLN A 110 1.91 -14.32 6.34
N MET A 111 2.40 -14.08 5.12
CA MET A 111 1.59 -14.29 3.92
C MET A 111 1.07 -15.72 3.81
N LYS A 112 1.93 -16.70 4.12
CA LYS A 112 1.60 -18.11 4.02
C LYS A 112 0.66 -18.59 5.11
N TYR A 113 0.78 -18.07 6.33
CA TYR A 113 0.12 -18.63 7.52
C TYR A 113 -0.91 -17.70 8.17
N GLU A 114 -0.95 -16.43 7.79
CA GLU A 114 -1.74 -15.39 8.47
C GLU A 114 -2.56 -14.51 7.50
N ALA A 115 -2.90 -15.02 6.31
CA ALA A 115 -3.69 -14.26 5.33
C ALA A 115 -4.95 -13.57 5.89
N PRO A 116 -5.78 -14.19 6.77
CA PRO A 116 -6.93 -13.50 7.36
C PRO A 116 -6.56 -12.28 8.21
N LYS A 117 -5.43 -12.36 8.94
CA LYS A 117 -4.91 -11.23 9.71
C LYS A 117 -4.45 -10.11 8.79
N ILE A 118 -3.72 -10.44 7.73
CA ILE A 118 -3.27 -9.46 6.73
C ILE A 118 -4.46 -8.72 6.11
N MET A 119 -5.50 -9.46 5.69
CA MET A 119 -6.72 -8.85 5.17
C MET A 119 -7.38 -7.92 6.18
N THR A 120 -7.41 -8.31 7.46
CA THR A 120 -7.97 -7.48 8.55
C THR A 120 -7.17 -6.19 8.74
N ASP A 121 -5.84 -6.27 8.70
CA ASP A 121 -4.96 -5.12 8.87
C ASP A 121 -5.08 -4.14 7.69
N ILE A 122 -5.15 -4.65 6.44
CA ILE A 122 -5.39 -3.82 5.25
C ILE A 122 -6.75 -3.13 5.34
N LYS A 123 -7.84 -3.86 5.63
CA LYS A 123 -9.17 -3.28 5.77
C LYS A 123 -9.24 -2.19 6.83
N ARG A 124 -8.58 -2.41 7.97
CA ARG A 124 -8.50 -1.41 9.04
C ARG A 124 -7.78 -0.15 8.57
N ALA A 125 -6.65 -0.28 7.88
CA ALA A 125 -5.91 0.86 7.35
C ALA A 125 -6.74 1.65 6.33
N LEU A 126 -7.40 0.99 5.38
CA LEU A 126 -8.25 1.63 4.37
C LEU A 126 -9.44 2.36 5.00
N LYS A 127 -10.09 1.75 6.00
CA LYS A 127 -11.19 2.37 6.74
C LYS A 127 -10.74 3.66 7.43
N LEU A 128 -9.62 3.64 8.14
CA LEU A 128 -9.07 4.82 8.81
C LEU A 128 -8.72 5.93 7.81
N GLN A 129 -8.15 5.59 6.65
CA GLN A 129 -7.85 6.56 5.60
C GLN A 129 -9.11 7.20 5.02
N SER A 130 -10.13 6.40 4.75
CA SER A 130 -11.41 6.90 4.22
C SER A 130 -12.14 7.80 5.23
N GLU A 131 -12.16 7.41 6.49
CA GLU A 131 -12.75 8.21 7.58
C GLU A 131 -12.01 9.55 7.75
N HIS A 132 -10.68 9.53 7.70
CA HIS A 132 -9.88 10.76 7.79
C HIS A 132 -10.20 11.72 6.65
N LYS A 133 -10.26 11.22 5.40
CA LYS A 133 -10.65 12.02 4.24
C LYS A 133 -12.04 12.64 4.42
N GLY A 134 -13.03 11.84 4.85
CA GLY A 134 -14.40 12.33 5.05
C GLY A 134 -14.47 13.45 6.10
N LEU A 135 -13.67 13.36 7.16
CA LEU A 135 -13.56 14.41 8.18
C LEU A 135 -12.89 15.69 7.63
N GLU A 136 -11.84 15.57 6.81
CA GLU A 136 -11.20 16.71 6.17
C GLU A 136 -12.15 17.45 5.21
N GLU A 137 -12.89 16.70 4.39
CA GLU A 137 -13.87 17.25 3.46
C GLU A 137 -15.02 17.95 4.20
N PHE A 138 -15.54 17.33 5.27
CA PHE A 138 -16.56 17.94 6.12
C PHE A 138 -16.06 19.27 6.71
N ASN A 139 -14.88 19.27 7.33
CA ASN A 139 -14.28 20.45 7.95
C ASN A 139 -14.02 21.57 6.94
N LYS A 140 -13.62 21.23 5.71
CA LYS A 140 -13.42 22.20 4.64
C LYS A 140 -14.74 22.86 4.22
N ASN A 141 -15.78 22.06 3.99
CA ASN A 141 -17.11 22.56 3.60
C ASN A 141 -17.71 23.45 4.68
N THR A 142 -17.59 23.09 5.96
CA THR A 142 -18.07 23.93 7.08
C THR A 142 -17.35 25.27 7.13
N LYS A 143 -16.02 25.30 6.94
CA LYS A 143 -15.26 26.56 6.91
C LYS A 143 -15.69 27.46 5.75
N GLU A 144 -15.92 26.89 4.58
CA GLU A 144 -16.37 27.64 3.40
C GLU A 144 -17.77 28.24 3.59
N GLN A 145 -18.69 27.49 4.21
CA GLN A 145 -20.03 27.99 4.57
C GLN A 145 -19.96 29.18 5.54
N VAL A 146 -19.18 29.06 6.63
CA VAL A 146 -19.01 30.15 7.61
C VAL A 146 -18.42 31.41 6.95
N ILE A 147 -17.46 31.26 6.03
CA ILE A 147 -16.88 32.40 5.31
C ILE A 147 -17.91 33.06 4.38
N GLN A 148 -18.83 32.30 3.77
CA GLN A 148 -19.89 32.85 2.93
C GLN A 148 -20.93 33.62 3.74
N GLU A 149 -21.28 33.15 4.94
CA GLU A 149 -22.24 33.83 5.82
C GLU A 149 -21.72 35.15 6.41
N LEU A 150 -20.39 35.34 6.45
CA LEU A 150 -19.74 36.56 6.95
C LEU A 150 -19.50 37.64 5.87
N LYS A 151 -19.83 37.37 4.61
CA LYS A 151 -19.70 38.31 3.48
C LYS A 151 -21.04 38.92 3.11
#